data_AF-A0A2T3J773-F1
#
_entry.id   AF-A0A2T3J773-F1
#
_cell.length_a   1.000
_cell.length_b   1.000
_cell.length_c   1.000
_cell.angle_alpha   90.00
_cell.angle_beta   90.00
_cell.angle_gamma   90.00
#
_symmetry.space_group_name_H-M   'P 1'
#
loop_
_entity.id
_entity.type
_entity.pdbx_description
1 polymer ?
#
loop_
_entity_poly.entity_id
_entity_poly.type
_entity_poly.pdbx_seq_one_letter_code
_entity_poly.pdbx_strand_id
1 'polypeptide(L)'
;MDNTFSKAAFIAAFSFSTIATAADDLPFQLECVEQRTDTRISIRSEHAEHIQLRVISGGNNQLKTSISGKSTTSFIFGAAQFPITVKYQTDVGTGKIRIDESCHVAPIA
;
A
#
# COMPACT_ATOMS: atom_id res chain seq x y z
N MET A 1 50.23 16.91 2.02
CA MET A 1 49.33 16.84 3.19
C MET A 1 48.06 16.19 2.70
N ASP A 2 48.08 14.86 2.73
CA ASP A 2 47.02 13.98 2.28
C ASP A 2 45.89 13.96 3.32
N ASN A 3 44.72 14.45 2.96
CA ASN A 3 43.53 14.34 3.79
C ASN A 3 42.62 13.25 3.24
N THR A 4 42.89 12.04 3.73
CA THR A 4 42.01 10.87 3.68
C THR A 4 40.68 11.19 4.39
N PHE A 5 39.62 11.47 3.63
CA PHE A 5 38.25 11.38 4.14
C PHE A 5 37.59 10.11 3.60
N SER A 6 37.73 9.05 4.37
CA SER A 6 36.97 7.82 4.21
C SER A 6 35.50 8.10 4.56
N LYS A 7 34.69 8.44 3.54
CA LYS A 7 33.24 8.44 3.66
C LYS A 7 32.74 7.02 3.39
N ALA A 8 32.67 6.23 4.46
CA ALA A 8 31.85 5.04 4.47
C ALA A 8 30.38 5.46 4.30
N ALA A 9 29.89 5.42 3.07
CA ALA A 9 28.47 5.47 2.79
C ALA A 9 27.90 4.13 3.25
N PHE A 10 27.36 4.10 4.48
CA PHE A 10 26.42 3.07 4.90
C PHE A 10 25.17 3.21 4.02
N ILE A 11 25.16 2.55 2.87
CA ILE A 11 23.93 2.25 2.16
C ILE A 11 23.26 1.18 3.01
N ALA A 12 22.33 1.61 3.88
CA ALA A 12 21.37 0.71 4.47
C ALA A 12 20.63 0.06 3.30
N ALA A 13 20.98 -1.19 3.01
CA ALA A 13 20.24 -2.03 2.10
C ALA A 13 18.86 -2.24 2.72
N PHE A 14 17.90 -1.41 2.34
CA PHE A 14 16.49 -1.69 2.54
C PHE A 14 16.22 -2.98 1.80
N SER A 15 16.16 -4.06 2.58
CA SER A 15 15.81 -5.38 2.08
C SER A 15 14.34 -5.30 1.74
N PHE A 16 14.02 -5.09 0.46
CA PHE A 16 12.67 -5.33 -0.02
C PHE A 16 12.45 -6.83 0.13
N SER A 17 11.83 -7.25 1.23
CA SER A 17 11.17 -8.54 1.29
C SER A 17 10.04 -8.47 0.27
N THR A 18 10.27 -8.98 -0.93
CA THR A 18 9.21 -9.25 -1.89
C THR A 18 8.33 -10.33 -1.30
N ILE A 19 7.34 -9.92 -0.51
CA ILE A 19 6.22 -10.78 -0.14
C ILE A 19 5.37 -10.89 -1.41
N ALA A 20 5.73 -11.85 -2.25
CA ALA A 20 4.92 -12.25 -3.37
C ALA A 20 3.70 -13.02 -2.84
N THR A 21 2.58 -12.34 -2.66
CA THR A 21 1.25 -12.97 -2.67
C THR A 21 0.18 -11.92 -3.06
N ALA A 22 -0.51 -12.17 -4.17
CA ALA A 22 -1.74 -11.50 -4.64
C ALA A 22 -1.69 -10.02 -5.08
N ALA A 23 -0.60 -9.29 -4.88
CA ALA A 23 -0.50 -7.88 -5.32
C ALA A 23 -0.31 -7.71 -6.84
N ASP A 24 0.22 -8.72 -7.55
CA ASP A 24 0.54 -8.63 -8.99
C ASP A 24 -0.69 -8.66 -9.92
N ASP A 25 -1.85 -9.14 -9.46
CA ASP A 25 -3.12 -9.16 -10.23
C ASP A 25 -4.04 -7.97 -9.92
N LEU A 26 -3.57 -7.00 -9.14
CA LEU A 26 -4.36 -5.80 -8.84
C LEU A 26 -4.29 -4.82 -10.03
N PRO A 27 -5.40 -4.14 -10.37
CA PRO A 27 -5.41 -3.11 -11.42
C PRO A 27 -4.66 -1.82 -11.02
N PHE A 28 -3.95 -1.85 -9.88
CA PHE A 28 -3.19 -0.75 -9.31
C PHE A 28 -2.00 -1.31 -8.54
N GLN A 29 -0.96 -0.49 -8.37
CA GLN A 29 0.14 -0.81 -7.48
C GLN A 29 -0.26 -0.51 -6.05
N LEU A 30 -0.07 -1.48 -5.15
CA LEU A 30 -0.29 -1.33 -3.72
C LEU A 30 1.06 -1.38 -3.00
N GLU A 31 1.36 -0.35 -2.22
CA GLU A 31 2.53 -0.27 -1.37
C GLU A 31 2.08 -0.15 0.09
N CYS A 32 2.61 -0.99 0.96
CA CYS A 32 2.35 -0.95 2.39
C CYS A 32 3.68 -0.77 3.12
N VAL A 33 3.77 0.30 3.92
CA VAL A 33 4.97 0.66 4.66
C VAL A 33 4.60 0.78 6.13
N GLU A 34 5.11 -0.13 6.95
CA GLU A 34 5.06 -0.02 8.40
C GLU A 34 5.98 1.11 8.86
N GLN A 35 5.43 2.09 9.57
CA GLN A 35 6.19 3.11 10.29
C GLN A 35 6.08 2.82 11.79
N ARG A 36 6.84 3.56 12.62
CA ARG A 36 6.98 3.25 14.05
C ARG A 36 5.67 3.17 14.84
N THR A 37 4.63 3.90 14.44
CA THR A 37 3.37 4.01 15.19
C THR A 37 2.14 3.73 14.34
N ASP A 38 2.33 3.60 13.03
CA ASP A 38 1.30 3.74 12.03
C ASP A 38 1.77 3.11 10.72
N THR A 39 0.84 2.58 9.94
CA THR A 39 1.11 1.92 8.67
C THR A 39 0.56 2.79 7.55
N ARG A 40 1.41 3.12 6.58
CA ARG A 40 1.01 3.83 5.36
C ARG A 40 0.65 2.83 4.29
N ILE A 41 -0.55 2.96 3.73
CA ILE A 41 -1.00 2.20 2.57
C ILE A 41 -1.13 3.18 1.41
N SER A 42 -0.30 3.03 0.39
CA SER A 42 -0.34 3.81 -0.84
C SER A 42 -0.90 2.97 -1.98
N ILE A 43 -1.86 3.54 -2.70
CA ILE A 43 -2.48 2.95 -3.88
C ILE A 43 -2.16 3.86 -5.05
N ARG A 44 -1.47 3.31 -6.04
CA ARG A 44 -1.00 4.04 -7.21
C ARG A 44 -1.64 3.46 -8.47
N SER A 45 -2.41 4.29 -9.16
CA SER A 45 -2.88 3.99 -10.51
C SER A 45 -1.84 4.46 -11.51
N GLU A 46 -1.39 3.56 -12.38
CA GLU A 46 -0.50 3.87 -13.52
C GLU A 46 -1.27 4.01 -14.84
N HIS A 47 -2.55 3.65 -14.84
CA HIS A 47 -3.40 3.61 -16.03
C HIS A 47 -4.40 4.77 -16.04
N ALA A 48 -5.02 5.00 -17.20
CA ALA A 48 -6.08 6.01 -17.36
C ALA A 48 -7.40 5.60 -16.69
N GLU A 49 -7.47 4.39 -16.14
CA GLU A 49 -8.67 3.80 -15.56
C GLU A 49 -9.15 4.58 -14.32
N HIS A 50 -10.47 4.54 -14.12
CA HIS A 50 -11.10 5.10 -12.94
C HIS A 50 -11.33 4.00 -11.89
N ILE A 51 -10.66 4.13 -10.75
CA ILE A 51 -10.68 3.15 -9.66
C ILE A 51 -11.47 3.74 -8.49
N GLN A 52 -12.63 3.17 -8.20
CA GLN A 52 -13.37 3.50 -6.99
C GLN A 52 -12.89 2.61 -5.86
N LEU A 53 -12.54 3.21 -4.73
CA LEU A 53 -12.04 2.52 -3.55
C LEU A 53 -12.97 2.75 -2.37
N ARG A 54 -13.24 1.67 -1.63
CA ARG A 54 -13.80 1.73 -0.27
C ARG A 54 -12.85 1.02 0.67
N VAL A 55 -12.18 1.80 1.51
CA VAL A 55 -11.26 1.31 2.54
C VAL A 55 -12.01 1.21 3.86
N ILE A 56 -11.99 0.05 4.48
CA ILE A 56 -12.75 -0.28 5.69
C ILE A 56 -11.75 -0.76 6.73
N SER A 57 -11.68 -0.10 7.89
CA SER A 57 -10.81 -0.54 8.99
C SER A 57 -11.46 -1.63 9.84
N GLY A 58 -10.66 -2.32 10.65
CA GLY A 58 -11.11 -3.29 11.64
C GLY A 58 -12.05 -2.70 12.69
N GLY A 59 -11.92 -1.39 12.97
CA GLY A 59 -12.86 -0.60 13.76
C GLY A 59 -14.13 -0.16 13.02
N ASN A 60 -14.38 -0.67 11.81
CA ASN A 60 -15.51 -0.33 10.93
C ASN A 60 -15.56 1.13 10.43
N ASN A 61 -14.46 1.88 10.54
CA ASN A 61 -14.37 3.19 9.88
C ASN A 61 -14.26 2.98 8.37
N GLN A 62 -14.99 3.78 7.60
CA GLN A 62 -15.03 3.64 6.13
C GLN A 62 -14.60 4.93 5.46
N LEU A 63 -13.67 4.81 4.53
CA LEU A 63 -13.24 5.85 3.62
C LEU A 63 -13.63 5.44 2.21
N LYS A 64 -14.27 6.35 1.48
CA LYS A 64 -14.57 6.20 0.06
C LYS A 64 -13.75 7.21 -0.70
N THR A 65 -13.03 6.76 -1.72
CA THR A 65 -12.27 7.63 -2.61
C THR A 65 -12.32 7.10 -4.03
N SER A 66 -11.92 7.93 -4.98
CA SER A 66 -11.76 7.55 -6.38
C SER A 66 -10.40 8.03 -6.86
N ILE A 67 -9.69 7.16 -7.58
CA ILE A 67 -8.43 7.47 -8.24
C ILE A 67 -8.71 7.46 -9.74
N SER A 68 -8.34 8.53 -10.44
CA SER A 68 -8.51 8.64 -11.88
C SER A 68 -7.19 9.02 -12.54
N GLY A 69 -6.87 8.35 -13.64
CA GLY A 69 -5.60 8.61 -14.33
C GLY A 69 -4.39 8.18 -13.52
N LYS A 70 -3.23 8.76 -13.86
CA LYS A 70 -1.97 8.51 -13.14
C LYS A 70 -1.97 9.28 -11.83
N SER A 71 -2.26 8.60 -10.73
CA SER A 71 -2.41 9.23 -9.43
C SER A 71 -2.11 8.25 -8.30
N THR A 72 -1.57 8.78 -7.21
CA THR A 72 -1.30 8.04 -5.99
C THR A 72 -2.15 8.61 -4.87
N THR A 73 -2.82 7.74 -4.14
CA THR A 73 -3.52 8.07 -2.90
C THR A 73 -2.88 7.29 -1.76
N SER A 74 -2.68 7.93 -0.62
CA SER A 74 -2.11 7.29 0.56
C SER A 74 -3.03 7.47 1.76
N PHE A 75 -3.10 6.42 2.57
CA PHE A 75 -3.82 6.38 3.82
C PHE A 75 -2.85 6.03 4.95
N ILE A 76 -3.10 6.57 6.13
CA ILE A 76 -2.32 6.27 7.33
C ILE A 76 -3.26 5.64 8.33
N PHE A 77 -2.90 4.46 8.83
CA PHE A 77 -3.69 3.70 9.78
C PHE A 77 -2.87 3.41 11.04
N GLY A 78 -3.46 3.56 12.22
CA GLY A 78 -2.86 3.06 13.45
C GLY A 78 -3.03 1.55 13.58
N ALA A 79 -2.20 0.88 14.39
CA ALA A 79 -2.25 -0.57 14.60
C ALA A 79 -3.66 -1.10 14.95
N ALA A 80 -4.38 -0.39 15.81
CA ALA A 80 -5.75 -0.76 16.23
C ALA A 80 -6.80 -0.70 15.10
N GLN A 81 -6.44 -0.16 13.92
CA GLN A 81 -7.34 -0.08 12.77
C GLN A 81 -7.20 -1.30 11.85
N PHE A 82 -6.20 -2.16 12.06
CA PHE A 82 -6.08 -3.41 11.32
C PHE A 82 -7.06 -4.47 11.84
N PRO A 83 -7.53 -5.39 10.97
CA PRO A 83 -7.24 -5.51 9.53
C PRO A 83 -7.90 -4.41 8.69
N ILE A 84 -7.26 -3.99 7.60
CA ILE A 84 -7.85 -3.11 6.59
C ILE A 84 -8.43 -3.95 5.46
N THR A 85 -9.67 -3.67 5.05
CA THR A 85 -10.28 -4.23 3.84
C THR A 85 -10.39 -3.13 2.80
N VAL A 86 -9.79 -3.33 1.62
CA VAL A 86 -9.94 -2.45 0.47
C VAL A 86 -10.85 -3.14 -0.53
N LYS A 87 -12.04 -2.58 -0.74
CA LYS A 87 -12.92 -2.94 -1.85
C LYS A 87 -12.63 -1.99 -3.00
N TYR A 88 -12.48 -2.52 -4.20
CA TYR A 88 -12.21 -1.72 -5.39
C TYR A 88 -13.17 -2.08 -6.52
N GLN A 89 -13.44 -1.09 -7.36
CA GLN A 89 -14.18 -1.23 -8.60
C GLN A 89 -13.44 -0.46 -9.69
N THR A 90 -13.16 -1.15 -10.79
CA THR A 90 -12.57 -0.61 -12.02
C THR A 90 -13.50 -0.89 -13.21
N ASP A 91 -13.10 -0.48 -14.40
CA ASP A 91 -13.86 -0.75 -15.62
C ASP A 91 -13.87 -2.25 -15.99
N VAL A 92 -12.86 -3.00 -15.52
CA VAL A 92 -12.71 -4.45 -15.80
C VAL A 92 -13.36 -5.34 -14.73
N GLY A 93 -13.72 -4.79 -13.56
CA GLY A 93 -14.42 -5.57 -12.54
C GLY A 93 -14.33 -5.00 -11.13
N THR A 94 -14.79 -5.79 -10.17
CA THR A 94 -14.73 -5.47 -8.74
C THR A 94 -13.94 -6.51 -7.98
N GLY A 95 -13.22 -6.09 -6.95
CA GLY A 95 -12.51 -7.01 -6.07
C GLY A 95 -12.39 -6.50 -4.65
N LYS A 96 -11.83 -7.35 -3.78
CA LYS A 96 -11.60 -7.04 -2.37
C LYS A 96 -10.29 -7.66 -1.93
N ILE A 97 -9.51 -6.90 -1.19
CA ILE A 97 -8.30 -7.36 -0.53
C ILE A 97 -8.35 -7.04 0.96
N ARG A 98 -7.67 -7.87 1.74
CA ARG A 98 -7.37 -7.67 3.15
C ARG A 98 -5.89 -7.32 3.28
N ILE A 99 -5.59 -6.35 4.12
CA ILE A 99 -4.24 -5.95 4.49
C ILE A 99 -4.18 -6.08 6.01
N ASP A 100 -3.26 -6.88 6.53
CA ASP A 100 -3.03 -7.00 7.98
C ASP A 100 -1.99 -5.99 8.48
N GLU A 101 -1.75 -5.97 9.79
CA GLU A 101 -0.82 -5.03 10.43
C GLU A 101 0.63 -5.23 9.97
N SER A 102 0.98 -6.45 9.54
CA SER A 102 2.30 -6.82 9.03
C SER A 102 2.43 -6.60 7.52
N CYS A 103 1.53 -5.80 6.92
CA CYS A 103 1.48 -5.52 5.49
C CYS A 103 1.31 -6.77 4.60
N HIS A 104 0.78 -7.87 5.13
CA HIS A 104 0.38 -9.01 4.31
C HIS A 104 -0.89 -8.68 3.55
N VAL A 105 -0.89 -8.91 2.24
CA VAL A 105 -2.03 -8.65 1.34
C VAL A 105 -2.62 -9.97 0.87
N ALA A 106 -3.92 -10.16 1.06
CA ALA A 106 -4.64 -11.35 0.62
C ALA A 106 -5.99 -10.99 -0.04
N PRO A 107 -6.40 -11.66 -1.11
CA PRO A 107 -7.70 -11.47 -1.72
C PRO A 107 -8.81 -12.02 -0.82
N ILE A 108 -10.01 -11.44 -0.89
CA ILE A 108 -11.19 -11.90 -0.14
C ILE A 108 -12.35 -12.13 -1.12
N ALA A 109 -13.05 -13.25 -0.97
CA ALA A 109 -14.29 -13.55 -1.70
C ALA A 109 -15.43 -12.54 -1.35
#